data_AF-A0A939T743-F1
#
_entry.id   AF-A0A939T743-F1
#
_cell.length_a   1.000
_cell.length_b   1.000
_cell.length_c   1.000
_cell.angle_alpha   90.00
_cell.angle_beta   90.00
_cell.angle_gamma   90.00
#
_symmetry.space_group_name_H-M   'P 1'
#
loop_
_entity.id
_entity.type
_entity.pdbx_description
1 polymer ?
#
loop_
_entity_poly.entity_id
_entity_poly.type
_entity_poly.pdbx_seq_one_letter_code
_entity_poly.pdbx_strand_id
1 'polypeptide(L)'
;MINVMKVAGFAAVVSLGLAGCSSGSDPKAADGSPTTSASAATTAPVAAPASGATAPGNGTKGTAKQGGAVNLTVSSELRRLLGDVYYAATKKEAKDNASGIRRDKVIGPEQVSYGKIVGSTPAKDVFYAMGSTGYSDDPASRQDGPHVWRKRGASWEYLGDTGGAFCSKVPAALVKVWGKACS
;
A
#
# COMPACT_ATOMS: atom_id res chain seq x y z
N MET A 1 -17.77 -39.37 23.04
CA MET A 1 -16.29 -39.46 23.14
C MET A 1 -15.76 -38.03 23.01
N ILE A 2 -15.77 -37.22 24.08
CA ILE A 2 -14.75 -37.09 25.14
C ILE A 2 -13.32 -37.12 24.58
N ASN A 3 -12.70 -35.95 24.41
CA ASN A 3 -11.61 -35.57 25.31
C ASN A 3 -11.43 -34.06 25.43
N VAL A 4 -11.36 -33.65 26.69
CA VAL A 4 -11.09 -32.33 27.25
C VAL A 4 -9.57 -32.20 27.41
N MET A 5 -8.97 -31.03 27.20
CA MET A 5 -7.90 -30.56 28.10
C MET A 5 -7.57 -29.07 27.94
N LYS A 6 -7.70 -28.38 29.07
CA LYS A 6 -7.20 -27.04 29.42
C LYS A 6 -5.67 -26.99 29.36
N VAL A 7 -5.11 -25.82 29.05
CA VAL A 7 -3.95 -25.30 29.81
C VAL A 7 -4.13 -23.79 30.02
N ALA A 8 -4.29 -23.40 31.28
CA ALA A 8 -4.03 -22.06 31.78
C ALA A 8 -2.54 -21.99 32.17
N GLY A 9 -1.90 -20.82 32.01
CA GLY A 9 -0.51 -20.64 32.42
C GLY A 9 -0.10 -19.17 32.50
N PHE A 10 0.13 -18.72 33.74
CA PHE A 10 0.56 -17.39 34.16
C PHE A 10 1.94 -16.99 33.63
N ALA A 11 2.15 -15.68 33.43
CA ALA A 11 3.41 -15.02 33.75
C ALA A 11 3.15 -13.54 34.10
N ALA A 12 3.26 -13.23 35.39
CA ALA A 12 3.37 -11.88 35.89
C ALA A 12 4.82 -11.39 35.68
N VAL A 13 4.98 -10.18 35.14
CA VAL A 13 6.25 -9.44 35.24
C VAL A 13 5.95 -8.08 35.86
N VAL A 14 6.39 -7.97 37.11
CA VAL A 14 6.60 -6.71 37.82
C VAL A 14 7.79 -6.00 37.20
N SER A 15 7.66 -4.71 36.91
CA SER A 15 8.81 -3.82 36.71
C SER A 15 8.53 -2.48 37.36
N LEU A 16 9.33 -2.22 38.40
CA LEU A 16 9.47 -0.99 39.18
C LEU A 16 10.24 0.08 38.39
N GLY A 17 9.90 1.35 38.64
CA GLY A 17 10.78 2.51 38.47
C GLY A 17 10.67 3.21 37.11
N LEU A 18 10.67 4.54 36.98
CA LEU A 18 11.17 5.59 37.86
C LEU A 18 10.31 6.85 37.64
N ALA A 19 9.89 7.49 38.74
CA ALA A 19 9.49 8.89 38.73
C ALA A 19 10.74 9.77 38.61
N GLY A 20 10.71 10.75 37.70
CA GLY A 20 11.77 11.71 37.50
C GLY A 20 11.23 13.01 36.93
N CYS A 21 10.61 13.82 37.80
CA CYS A 21 10.33 15.22 37.52
C CYS A 21 11.65 16.00 37.50
N SER A 22 11.85 16.85 36.49
CA SER A 22 12.72 18.02 36.63
C SER A 22 12.18 19.14 35.74
N SER A 23 11.45 20.04 36.40
CA SER A 23 11.14 21.38 35.94
C SER A 23 12.37 22.27 36.11
N GLY A 24 12.69 23.05 35.09
CA GLY A 24 13.66 24.13 35.15
C GLY A 24 13.24 25.25 34.21
N SER A 25 12.52 26.22 34.76
CA SER A 25 12.22 27.51 34.12
C SER A 25 13.45 28.42 34.23
N ASP A 26 13.73 29.26 33.23
CA ASP A 26 13.67 30.71 33.42
C ASP A 26 13.90 31.52 32.12
N PRO A 27 13.35 32.75 32.04
CA PRO A 27 13.09 33.48 30.80
C PRO A 27 14.18 34.51 30.48
N LYS A 28 14.28 34.90 29.21
CA LYS A 28 14.85 36.21 28.85
C LYS A 28 13.98 36.89 27.80
N ALA A 29 13.39 38.00 28.24
CA ALA A 29 12.65 38.95 27.44
C ALA A 29 13.56 39.63 26.40
N ALA A 30 12.97 39.91 25.24
CA ALA A 30 13.35 41.06 24.42
C ALA A 30 12.07 41.62 23.78
N ASP A 31 11.77 42.86 24.16
CA ASP A 31 10.79 43.76 23.59
C ASP A 31 10.93 43.91 22.08
N GLY A 32 9.77 44.03 21.40
CA GLY A 32 9.71 44.36 19.98
C GLY A 32 8.30 44.23 19.41
N SER A 33 7.46 45.24 19.65
CA SER A 33 6.24 45.50 18.88
C SER A 33 6.34 46.94 18.34
N PRO A 34 5.59 47.37 17.32
CA PRO A 34 4.67 46.64 16.44
C PRO A 34 4.88 46.97 14.93
N THR A 35 4.31 46.19 14.01
CA THR A 35 3.83 46.73 12.72
C THR A 35 2.73 45.83 12.18
N THR A 36 1.53 46.40 12.12
CA THR A 36 0.36 45.92 11.37
C THR A 36 0.62 45.98 9.87
N SER A 37 0.31 44.89 9.16
CA SER A 37 -0.11 44.93 7.75
C SER A 37 -1.04 43.76 7.51
N ALA A 38 -2.34 44.07 7.50
CA ALA A 38 -3.37 43.19 7.00
C ALA A 38 -3.19 43.05 5.48
N SER A 39 -2.96 41.83 5.01
CA SER A 39 -3.12 41.47 3.61
C SER A 39 -4.13 40.32 3.54
N ALA A 40 -5.33 40.64 3.07
CA ALA A 40 -6.36 39.67 2.76
C ALA A 40 -5.91 38.89 1.51
N ALA A 41 -5.37 37.69 1.72
CA ALA A 41 -5.13 36.75 0.64
C ALA A 41 -6.44 36.01 0.35
N THR A 42 -7.14 36.44 -0.69
CA THR A 42 -8.18 35.66 -1.36
C THR A 42 -7.56 34.36 -1.88
N THR A 43 -7.72 33.26 -1.14
CA THR A 43 -7.40 31.93 -1.64
C THR A 43 -8.43 31.53 -2.69
N ALA A 44 -8.06 31.71 -3.96
CA ALA A 44 -8.74 31.11 -5.08
C ALA A 44 -8.70 29.57 -4.95
N PRO A 45 -9.78 28.84 -5.30
CA PRO A 45 -9.72 27.41 -5.46
C PRO A 45 -8.80 27.08 -6.65
N VAL A 46 -7.58 26.63 -6.37
CA VAL A 46 -6.72 26.02 -7.40
C VAL A 46 -7.40 24.73 -7.81
N ALA A 47 -8.07 24.77 -8.96
CA ALA A 47 -8.52 23.57 -9.65
C ALA A 47 -7.31 22.66 -9.84
N ALA A 48 -7.34 21.50 -9.19
CA ALA A 48 -6.34 20.47 -9.37
C ALA A 48 -6.20 20.16 -10.87
N PRO A 49 -4.99 20.15 -11.45
CA PRO A 49 -4.82 19.63 -12.79
C PRO A 49 -5.24 18.16 -12.76
N ALA A 50 -6.29 17.84 -13.51
CA ALA A 50 -6.60 16.46 -13.83
C ALA A 50 -5.40 15.92 -14.61
N SER A 51 -4.52 15.18 -13.91
CA SER A 51 -3.49 14.35 -14.54
C SER A 51 -4.18 13.25 -15.33
N GLY A 52 -4.62 13.61 -16.54
CA GLY A 52 -4.89 12.68 -17.62
C GLY A 52 -3.56 12.10 -18.06
N ALA A 53 -3.13 11.03 -17.39
CA ALA A 53 -2.06 10.19 -17.87
C ALA A 53 -2.55 9.50 -19.16
N THR A 54 -2.26 10.11 -20.30
CA THR A 54 -2.40 9.49 -21.61
C THR A 54 -1.33 8.40 -21.71
N ALA A 55 -1.72 7.15 -21.45
CA ALA A 55 -0.84 6.01 -21.66
C ALA A 55 -0.58 5.82 -23.17
N PRO A 56 0.68 5.69 -23.62
CA PRO A 56 0.99 5.33 -24.99
C PRO A 56 0.60 3.86 -25.22
N GLY A 57 -0.21 3.62 -26.26
CA GLY A 57 -0.85 2.35 -26.55
C GLY A 57 0.02 1.37 -27.34
N ASN A 58 -0.36 0.09 -27.23
CA ASN A 58 -0.53 -0.82 -28.37
C ASN A 58 -1.28 -2.05 -27.86
N GLY A 59 -2.61 -1.94 -27.83
CA GLY A 59 -3.52 -3.04 -27.57
C GLY A 59 -4.82 -2.74 -28.31
N THR A 60 -5.23 -3.66 -29.16
CA THR A 60 -6.41 -3.61 -30.03
C THR A 60 -7.57 -2.83 -29.39
N LYS A 61 -7.98 -1.72 -30.03
CA LYS A 61 -9.11 -0.85 -29.63
C LYS A 61 -10.45 -1.59 -29.76
N GLY A 62 -10.67 -2.62 -28.95
CA GLY A 62 -12.01 -3.04 -28.58
C GLY A 62 -12.39 -2.27 -27.32
N THR A 63 -13.49 -1.52 -27.35
CA THR A 63 -14.05 -0.92 -26.13
C THR A 63 -14.40 -2.07 -25.20
N ALA A 64 -13.57 -2.31 -24.19
CA ALA A 64 -13.82 -3.40 -23.25
C ALA A 64 -15.18 -3.17 -22.59
N LYS A 65 -16.08 -4.14 -22.74
CA LYS A 65 -17.42 -4.13 -22.14
C LYS A 65 -17.28 -4.01 -20.62
N GLN A 66 -18.25 -3.41 -19.94
CA GLN A 66 -18.37 -3.47 -18.49
C GLN A 66 -18.19 -4.91 -17.98
N GLY A 67 -17.39 -5.08 -16.93
CA GLY A 67 -16.98 -6.39 -16.39
C GLY A 67 -15.84 -7.06 -17.17
N GLY A 68 -15.46 -6.53 -18.33
CA GLY A 68 -14.29 -6.96 -19.08
C GLY A 68 -12.98 -6.55 -18.41
N ALA A 69 -11.90 -7.25 -18.77
CA ALA A 69 -10.57 -6.97 -18.28
C ALA A 69 -9.69 -6.34 -19.37
N VAL A 70 -8.83 -5.42 -18.96
CA VAL A 70 -7.82 -4.79 -19.83
C VAL A 70 -6.44 -4.97 -19.21
N ASN A 71 -5.50 -5.48 -19.99
CA ASN A 71 -4.09 -5.54 -19.62
C ASN A 71 -3.44 -4.17 -19.84
N LEU A 72 -2.67 -3.69 -18.89
CA LEU A 72 -2.09 -2.35 -18.88
C LEU A 72 -0.58 -2.41 -18.69
N THR A 73 0.12 -1.43 -19.27
CA THR A 73 1.57 -1.30 -19.11
C THR A 73 1.95 -0.83 -17.72
N VAL A 74 3.01 -1.41 -17.16
CA VAL A 74 3.54 -1.04 -15.84
C VAL A 74 4.61 0.03 -15.99
N SER A 75 4.43 1.17 -15.34
CA SER A 75 5.45 2.22 -15.24
C SER A 75 6.37 2.00 -14.03
N SER A 76 7.56 2.61 -14.04
CA SER A 76 8.48 2.63 -12.89
C SER A 76 7.86 3.30 -11.67
N GLU A 77 7.11 4.40 -11.88
CA GLU A 77 6.32 5.09 -10.86
C GLU A 77 5.35 4.15 -10.15
N LEU A 78 4.59 3.36 -10.93
CA LEU A 78 3.65 2.39 -10.38
C LEU A 78 4.38 1.33 -9.55
N ARG A 79 5.52 0.80 -10.01
CA ARG A 79 6.31 -0.15 -9.21
C ARG A 79 6.73 0.44 -7.87
N ARG A 80 7.25 1.68 -7.87
CA ARG A 80 7.63 2.36 -6.64
C ARG A 80 6.44 2.48 -5.67
N LEU A 81 5.29 2.92 -6.18
CA LEU A 81 4.07 3.10 -5.40
C LEU A 81 3.55 1.78 -4.81
N LEU A 82 3.55 0.69 -5.57
CA LEU A 82 3.14 -0.63 -5.07
C LEU A 82 4.09 -1.14 -3.96
N GLY A 83 5.40 -0.88 -4.11
CA GLY A 83 6.39 -1.14 -3.06
C GLY A 83 6.16 -0.33 -1.79
N ASP A 84 5.77 0.95 -1.92
CA ASP A 84 5.38 1.79 -0.76
C ASP A 84 4.17 1.22 -0.03
N VAL A 85 3.16 0.77 -0.79
CA VAL A 85 1.93 0.17 -0.24
C VAL A 85 2.23 -1.16 0.47
N TYR A 86 3.11 -1.99 -0.09
CA TYR A 86 3.59 -3.21 0.56
C TYR A 86 4.33 -2.92 1.87
N TYR A 87 5.26 -1.96 1.86
CA TYR A 87 6.00 -1.53 3.05
C TYR A 87 5.05 -1.06 4.15
N ALA A 88 4.06 -0.23 3.82
CA ALA A 88 3.11 0.29 4.78
C ALA A 88 2.26 -0.83 5.42
N ALA A 89 1.86 -1.83 4.63
CA ALA A 89 1.08 -2.97 5.13
C ALA A 89 1.90 -3.86 6.07
N THR A 90 3.08 -4.30 5.63
CA THR A 90 3.96 -5.18 6.42
C THR A 90 4.50 -4.51 7.68
N LYS A 91 4.82 -3.21 7.62
CA LYS A 91 5.18 -2.43 8.81
C LYS A 91 4.06 -2.37 9.85
N LYS A 92 2.80 -2.33 9.40
CA LYS A 92 1.64 -2.32 10.31
C LYS A 92 1.50 -3.66 11.02
N GLU A 93 1.67 -4.76 10.29
CA GLU A 93 1.62 -6.13 10.83
C GLU A 93 2.78 -6.38 11.79
N ALA A 94 3.95 -5.83 11.51
CA ALA A 94 5.13 -6.01 12.33
C ALA A 94 5.18 -5.12 13.59
N LYS A 95 4.16 -4.29 13.88
CA LYS A 95 4.15 -3.38 15.05
C LYS A 95 4.27 -4.10 16.40
N ASP A 96 4.05 -5.41 16.44
CA ASP A 96 4.18 -6.23 17.65
C ASP A 96 5.57 -6.86 17.82
N ASN A 97 6.51 -6.67 16.87
CA ASN A 97 7.89 -7.17 16.96
C ASN A 97 8.88 -6.12 16.44
N ALA A 98 9.92 -5.82 17.22
CA ALA A 98 11.00 -4.83 17.03
C ALA A 98 11.80 -4.96 15.71
N SER A 99 11.12 -4.90 14.58
CA SER A 99 11.61 -5.33 13.28
C SER A 99 12.22 -4.13 12.57
N GLY A 100 13.53 -4.21 12.31
CA GLY A 100 14.31 -3.24 11.53
C GLY A 100 13.90 -3.16 10.07
N ILE A 101 12.59 -3.19 9.77
CA ILE A 101 12.01 -3.14 8.43
C ILE A 101 12.19 -1.73 7.88
N ARG A 102 13.07 -1.63 6.89
CA ARG A 102 13.45 -0.37 6.26
C ARG A 102 12.90 -0.25 4.85
N ARG A 103 12.39 0.94 4.52
CA ARG A 103 11.82 1.19 3.19
C ARG A 103 12.86 1.06 2.07
N ASP A 104 14.11 1.44 2.32
CA ASP A 104 15.20 1.32 1.34
C ASP A 104 15.59 -0.13 1.03
N LYS A 105 15.12 -1.08 1.82
CA LYS A 105 15.34 -2.51 1.59
C LYS A 105 14.24 -3.16 0.79
N VAL A 106 13.12 -2.48 0.57
CA VAL A 106 12.00 -3.01 -0.20
C VAL A 106 12.36 -3.06 -1.68
N ILE A 107 12.38 -4.26 -2.24
CA ILE A 107 12.48 -4.49 -3.68
C ILE A 107 11.09 -4.23 -4.27
N GLY A 108 10.96 -3.19 -5.11
CA GLY A 108 9.71 -2.92 -5.82
C GLY A 108 9.28 -4.13 -6.66
N PRO A 109 7.97 -4.32 -6.92
CA PRO A 109 7.49 -5.56 -7.48
C PRO A 109 8.04 -5.83 -8.88
N GLU A 110 8.45 -7.08 -9.07
CA GLU A 110 9.00 -7.65 -10.30
C GLU A 110 7.94 -8.48 -11.01
N GLN A 111 8.14 -8.70 -12.33
CA GLN A 111 7.25 -9.52 -13.17
C GLN A 111 5.75 -9.13 -13.05
N VAL A 112 5.50 -7.82 -12.93
CA VAL A 112 4.18 -7.29 -12.59
C VAL A 112 3.19 -7.49 -13.74
N SER A 113 2.10 -8.18 -13.44
CA SER A 113 0.88 -8.17 -14.24
C SER A 113 -0.03 -7.07 -13.73
N TYR A 114 -0.42 -6.14 -14.60
CA TYR A 114 -1.23 -4.98 -14.24
C TYR A 114 -2.42 -4.85 -15.18
N GLY A 115 -3.57 -4.48 -14.65
CA GLY A 115 -4.76 -4.34 -15.44
C GLY A 115 -5.92 -3.74 -14.67
N LYS A 116 -7.05 -3.66 -15.34
CA LYS A 116 -8.30 -3.20 -14.73
C LYS A 116 -9.48 -4.06 -15.13
N ILE A 117 -10.48 -4.10 -14.26
CA ILE A 117 -11.85 -4.49 -14.56
C ILE A 117 -12.64 -3.23 -14.87
N VAL A 118 -13.29 -3.20 -16.03
CA VAL A 118 -14.07 -2.04 -16.49
C VAL A 118 -15.37 -1.93 -15.69
N GLY A 119 -15.55 -0.81 -15.01
CA GLY A 119 -16.76 -0.46 -14.28
C GLY A 119 -17.87 0.04 -15.21
N SER A 120 -19.01 0.42 -14.63
CA SER A 120 -20.07 1.12 -15.38
C SER A 120 -19.64 2.51 -15.84
N THR A 121 -18.66 3.11 -15.15
CA THR A 121 -18.00 4.35 -15.53
C THR A 121 -16.50 4.24 -15.25
N PRO A 122 -15.63 5.07 -15.87
CA PRO A 122 -14.19 5.04 -15.60
C PRO A 122 -13.82 5.23 -14.12
N ALA A 123 -14.62 6.01 -13.38
CA ALA A 123 -14.42 6.21 -11.93
C ALA A 123 -14.74 4.96 -11.09
N LYS A 124 -15.43 3.97 -11.68
CA LYS A 124 -15.78 2.69 -11.06
C LYS A 124 -14.87 1.54 -11.55
N ASP A 125 -13.87 1.83 -12.38
CA ASP A 125 -12.87 0.84 -12.74
C ASP A 125 -12.12 0.36 -11.49
N VAL A 126 -11.84 -0.93 -11.45
CA VAL A 126 -11.03 -1.53 -10.38
C VAL A 126 -9.72 -2.01 -10.95
N PHE A 127 -8.63 -1.47 -10.44
CA PHE A 127 -7.30 -1.79 -10.89
C PHE A 127 -6.70 -2.88 -10.01
N TYR A 128 -5.96 -3.80 -10.63
CA TYR A 128 -5.25 -4.85 -9.93
C TYR A 128 -3.82 -4.92 -10.45
N ALA A 129 -2.89 -5.16 -9.54
CA ALA A 129 -1.52 -5.51 -9.88
C ALA A 129 -1.14 -6.79 -9.13
N MET A 130 -0.31 -7.61 -9.75
CA MET A 130 0.23 -8.82 -9.14
C MET A 130 1.70 -8.99 -9.54
N GLY A 131 2.58 -9.27 -8.59
CA GLY A 131 4.01 -9.43 -8.85
C GLY A 131 4.79 -9.86 -7.61
N SER A 132 6.03 -10.26 -7.79
CA SER A 132 6.91 -10.68 -6.69
C SER A 132 7.56 -9.46 -6.06
N THR A 133 7.59 -9.36 -4.72
CA THR A 133 8.21 -8.26 -3.98
C THR A 133 8.86 -8.86 -2.73
N GLY A 134 9.46 -8.01 -1.88
CA GLY A 134 10.07 -8.46 -0.64
C GLY A 134 11.17 -7.49 -0.21
N TYR A 135 12.06 -7.98 0.65
CA TYR A 135 13.18 -7.24 1.20
C TYR A 135 14.51 -7.78 0.68
N SER A 136 15.44 -6.88 0.35
CA SER A 136 16.76 -7.21 -0.18
C SER A 136 17.68 -7.90 0.83
N ASP A 137 17.45 -7.67 2.12
CA ASP A 137 18.19 -8.23 3.25
C ASP A 137 17.47 -9.40 3.92
N ASP A 138 16.27 -9.75 3.45
CA ASP A 138 15.53 -10.93 3.88
C ASP A 138 15.00 -11.72 2.66
N PRO A 139 15.81 -12.66 2.13
CA PRO A 139 15.39 -13.50 1.01
C PRO A 139 14.15 -14.37 1.29
N ALA A 140 13.85 -14.68 2.56
CA ALA A 140 12.67 -15.48 2.90
C ALA A 140 11.38 -14.74 2.57
N SER A 141 11.34 -13.42 2.73
CA SER A 141 10.20 -12.56 2.36
C SER A 141 9.80 -12.61 0.88
N ARG A 142 10.62 -13.23 0.01
CA ARG A 142 10.34 -13.41 -1.42
C ARG A 142 9.72 -14.78 -1.76
N GLN A 143 9.61 -15.67 -0.78
CA GLN A 143 9.16 -17.05 -0.98
C GLN A 143 7.63 -17.19 -0.89
N ASP A 144 6.92 -16.18 -0.39
CA ASP A 144 5.47 -16.19 -0.14
C ASP A 144 4.63 -16.16 -1.45
N GLY A 145 5.29 -16.17 -2.60
CA GLY A 145 4.65 -16.16 -3.91
C GLY A 145 4.32 -14.75 -4.39
N PRO A 146 3.47 -14.62 -5.43
CA PRO A 146 3.12 -13.30 -5.94
C PRO A 146 2.24 -12.55 -4.93
N HIS A 147 2.49 -11.26 -4.84
CA HIS A 147 1.73 -10.33 -4.01
C HIS A 147 0.67 -9.63 -4.85
N VAL A 148 -0.47 -9.30 -4.25
CA VAL A 148 -1.59 -8.67 -4.96
C VAL A 148 -1.91 -7.31 -4.37
N TRP A 149 -2.10 -6.33 -5.25
CA TRP A 149 -2.60 -5.01 -4.91
C TRP A 149 -3.89 -4.72 -5.68
N ARG A 150 -4.78 -3.97 -5.05
CA ARG A 150 -6.04 -3.51 -5.64
C ARG A 150 -6.19 -2.01 -5.44
N LYS A 151 -6.69 -1.31 -6.46
CA LYS A 151 -7.09 0.09 -6.35
C LYS A 151 -8.53 0.29 -6.76
N ARG A 152 -9.30 0.91 -5.87
CA ARG A 152 -10.66 1.40 -6.09
C ARG A 152 -10.68 2.88 -5.76
N GLY A 153 -11.07 3.72 -6.72
CA GLY A 153 -10.93 5.17 -6.57
C GLY A 153 -9.46 5.59 -6.56
N ALA A 154 -9.05 6.38 -5.56
CA ALA A 154 -7.73 7.01 -5.54
C ALA A 154 -6.60 6.13 -4.96
N SER A 155 -6.92 5.23 -4.03
CA SER A 155 -5.91 4.58 -3.18
C SER A 155 -5.68 3.12 -3.56
N TRP A 156 -4.42 2.69 -3.43
CA TRP A 156 -4.02 1.30 -3.50
C TRP A 156 -4.11 0.63 -2.14
N GLU A 157 -4.48 -0.64 -2.16
CA GLU A 157 -4.64 -1.54 -1.03
C GLU A 157 -3.81 -2.80 -1.30
N TYR A 158 -3.02 -3.23 -0.32
CA TYR A 158 -2.33 -4.51 -0.35
C TYR A 158 -3.28 -5.62 0.10
N LEU A 159 -3.41 -6.68 -0.70
CA LEU A 159 -4.29 -7.81 -0.42
C LEU A 159 -3.54 -9.03 0.16
N GLY A 160 -2.24 -8.92 0.41
CA GLY A 160 -1.40 -10.02 0.87
C GLY A 160 -0.63 -10.73 -0.23
N ASP A 161 0.25 -11.63 0.19
CA ASP A 161 0.82 -12.69 -0.64
C ASP A 161 -0.28 -13.69 -1.03
N THR A 162 -0.02 -14.55 -2.02
CA THR A 162 -1.01 -15.54 -2.42
C THR A 162 -0.63 -16.97 -2.06
N GLY A 163 0.59 -17.23 -1.57
CA GLY A 163 1.11 -18.59 -1.40
C GLY A 163 0.99 -19.43 -2.70
N GLY A 164 1.07 -18.78 -3.87
CA GLY A 164 0.77 -19.39 -5.18
C GLY A 164 -0.71 -19.43 -5.60
N ALA A 165 -1.67 -19.31 -4.68
CA ALA A 165 -3.11 -19.38 -4.95
C ALA A 165 -3.77 -18.01 -5.25
N PHE A 166 -3.32 -17.32 -6.31
CA PHE A 166 -3.75 -15.95 -6.61
C PHE A 166 -5.19 -15.81 -7.12
N CYS A 167 -5.83 -16.89 -7.56
CA CYS A 167 -7.16 -16.84 -8.17
C CYS A 167 -8.30 -16.52 -7.20
N SER A 168 -8.08 -16.62 -5.89
CA SER A 168 -9.03 -16.15 -4.88
C SER A 168 -9.03 -14.63 -4.69
N LYS A 169 -7.93 -13.95 -5.07
CA LYS A 169 -7.72 -12.51 -4.86
C LYS A 169 -7.81 -11.70 -6.15
N VAL A 170 -7.52 -12.32 -7.30
CA VAL A 170 -7.54 -11.69 -8.62
C VAL A 170 -8.77 -12.15 -9.42
N PRO A 171 -9.56 -11.24 -10.02
CA PRO A 171 -10.68 -11.62 -10.88
C PRO A 171 -10.24 -12.50 -12.06
N ALA A 172 -11.00 -13.57 -12.33
CA ALA A 172 -10.70 -14.54 -13.39
C ALA A 172 -10.52 -13.90 -14.79
N ALA A 173 -11.27 -12.83 -15.07
CA ALA A 173 -11.13 -12.08 -16.32
C ALA A 173 -9.73 -11.47 -16.49
N LEU A 174 -9.12 -10.98 -15.40
CA LEU A 174 -7.75 -10.46 -15.42
C LEU A 174 -6.72 -11.57 -15.58
N VAL A 175 -6.87 -12.66 -14.84
CA VAL A 175 -6.03 -13.86 -14.96
C VAL A 175 -5.95 -14.33 -16.41
N LYS A 176 -7.10 -14.36 -17.10
CA LYS A 176 -7.21 -14.72 -18.51
C LYS A 176 -6.43 -13.77 -19.43
N VAL A 177 -6.61 -12.45 -19.31
CA VAL A 177 -5.90 -11.49 -20.18
C VAL A 177 -4.40 -11.37 -19.86
N TRP A 178 -3.99 -11.78 -18.67
CA TRP A 178 -2.58 -11.91 -18.30
C TRP A 178 -1.95 -13.23 -18.76
N GLY A 179 -2.72 -14.13 -19.38
CA GLY A 179 -2.22 -15.41 -19.87
C GLY A 179 -1.77 -16.36 -18.77
N LYS A 180 -2.37 -16.26 -17.58
CA LYS A 180 -2.06 -17.11 -16.42
C LYS A 180 -3.16 -18.14 -16.22
N ALA A 181 -2.82 -19.25 -15.55
CA ALA A 181 -3.77 -20.31 -15.20
C ALA A 181 -4.03 -20.32 -13.70
N CYS A 182 -5.25 -20.67 -13.31
CA CYS A 182 -5.57 -21.03 -11.93
C CYS A 182 -5.24 -22.50 -11.73
N SER A 183 -4.32 -22.79 -10.82
CA SER A 183 -4.01 -24.14 -10.34
C SER A 183 -4.62 -24.37 -8.97
#